data_AF-A0A165P1P2-F1
#
_entry.id   AF-A0A165P1P2-F1
#
_cell.length_a   1.000
_cell.length_b   1.000
_cell.length_c   1.000
_cell.angle_alpha   90.00
_cell.angle_beta   90.00
_cell.angle_gamma   90.00
#
_symmetry.space_group_name_H-M   'P 1'
#
loop_
_entity.id
_entity.type
_entity.pdbx_description
1 polymer ?
#
loop_
_entity_poly.entity_id
_entity_poly.type
_entity_poly.pdbx_seq_one_letter_code
_entity_poly.pdbx_strand_id
1 'polypeptide(L)'
;MAEDLAEFLEETFASLRAQQPSGEPSRIFAVVDASRDPMMIPPTIGALSNHYSCLYKGQALVEFGDDTAWIVEIREDEDVLDWLASEGFGKRWAIFALSSLDLEGFVRHLRKFTLIEDEGGTEHFFRFYDPQTIRQYLPVFTSEQLSVFFKGIDRLVLENTLNPEELCMFHVHEGELCREVIDLPSFDEGTAVSMQEAS
;
A
#
# COMPACT_ATOMS: atom_id res chain seq x y z
N MET A 1 9.75 18.01 -1.14
CA MET A 1 9.82 16.68 -0.50
C MET A 1 8.52 15.91 -0.68
N ALA A 2 7.41 16.32 -0.06
CA ALA A 2 6.16 15.55 -0.12
C ALA A 2 5.45 15.61 -1.48
N GLU A 3 5.30 16.82 -2.05
CA GLU A 3 4.74 17.01 -3.40
C GLU A 3 5.59 16.26 -4.44
N ASP A 4 6.92 16.39 -4.37
CA ASP A 4 7.84 15.67 -5.26
C ASP A 4 7.71 14.14 -5.15
N LEU A 5 7.44 13.61 -3.95
CA LEU A 5 7.25 12.18 -3.74
C LEU A 5 5.90 11.70 -4.29
N ALA A 6 4.83 12.47 -4.10
CA ALA A 6 3.52 12.16 -4.67
C ALA A 6 3.60 12.10 -6.20
N GLU A 7 4.20 13.12 -6.83
CA GLU A 7 4.43 13.18 -8.28
C GLU A 7 5.27 11.97 -8.76
N PHE A 8 6.35 11.64 -8.05
CA PHE A 8 7.15 10.47 -8.35
C PHE A 8 6.36 9.15 -8.28
N LEU A 9 5.50 8.99 -7.27
CA LEU A 9 4.65 7.80 -7.13
C LEU A 9 3.61 7.73 -8.26
N GLU A 10 3.01 8.85 -8.64
CA GLU A 10 2.08 8.92 -9.78
C GLU A 10 2.75 8.48 -11.09
N GLU A 11 3.92 9.05 -11.40
CA GLU A 11 4.70 8.69 -12.58
C GLU A 11 5.09 7.20 -12.57
N THR A 12 5.51 6.71 -11.40
CA THR A 12 5.84 5.30 -11.19
C THR A 12 4.64 4.41 -11.50
N PHE A 13 3.46 4.72 -10.93
CA PHE A 13 2.27 3.91 -11.17
C PHE A 13 1.76 4.03 -12.61
N ALA A 14 1.86 5.19 -13.24
CA ALA A 14 1.56 5.36 -14.67
C ALA A 14 2.48 4.49 -15.55
N SER A 15 3.78 4.47 -15.27
CA SER A 15 4.76 3.62 -15.96
C SER A 15 4.46 2.13 -15.76
N LEU A 16 4.17 1.69 -14.54
CA LEU A 16 3.86 0.29 -14.24
C LEU A 16 2.54 -0.17 -14.90
N ARG A 17 1.53 0.71 -14.98
CA ARG A 17 0.29 0.43 -15.71
C ARG A 17 0.55 0.25 -17.22
N ALA A 18 1.42 1.08 -17.80
CA ALA A 18 1.76 1.01 -19.23
C ALA A 18 2.51 -0.27 -19.62
N GLN A 19 3.17 -0.94 -18.66
CA GLN A 19 3.91 -2.18 -18.89
C GLN A 19 3.03 -3.44 -18.83
N GLN A 20 1.75 -3.33 -18.45
CA GLN A 20 0.86 -4.48 -18.38
C GLN A 20 0.52 -5.00 -19.79
N PRO A 21 0.54 -6.33 -20.03
CA PRO A 21 0.17 -6.91 -21.32
C PRO A 21 -1.34 -6.73 -21.56
N SER A 22 -1.69 -5.59 -22.18
CA SER A 22 -2.94 -5.15 -22.80
C SER A 22 -4.25 -5.89 -22.46
N GLY A 23 -5.18 -5.17 -21.83
CA GLY A 23 -6.62 -5.39 -21.98
C GLY A 23 -7.49 -4.58 -21.01
N GLU A 24 -7.25 -4.73 -19.71
CA GLU A 24 -8.05 -4.10 -18.66
C GLU A 24 -7.21 -3.05 -17.91
N PRO A 25 -7.78 -1.87 -17.59
CA PRO A 25 -7.07 -0.87 -16.82
C PRO A 25 -6.81 -1.40 -15.39
N SER A 26 -5.53 -1.58 -15.03
CA SER A 26 -5.17 -1.82 -13.63
C SER A 26 -5.46 -0.57 -12.81
N ARG A 27 -6.29 -0.72 -11.79
CA ARG A 27 -6.55 0.28 -10.77
C ARG A 27 -5.40 0.30 -9.78
N ILE A 28 -5.19 1.46 -9.16
CA ILE A 28 -4.22 1.62 -8.08
C ILE A 28 -5.01 1.66 -6.78
N PHE A 29 -4.65 0.82 -5.83
CA PHE A 29 -5.20 0.83 -4.48
C PHE A 29 -4.09 1.11 -3.48
N ALA A 30 -4.39 1.87 -2.44
CA ALA A 30 -3.60 1.87 -1.21
C ALA A 30 -4.33 1.01 -0.16
N VAL A 31 -3.58 0.10 0.46
CA VAL A 31 -4.01 -0.66 1.64
C VAL A 31 -3.33 -0.01 2.83
N VAL A 32 -4.10 0.77 3.59
CA VAL A 32 -3.63 1.68 4.63
C VAL A 32 -3.90 1.10 6.02
N ASP A 33 -2.86 0.91 6.81
CA ASP A 33 -2.91 0.34 8.16
C ASP A 33 -3.35 1.38 9.19
N ALA A 34 -4.63 1.38 9.57
CA ALA A 34 -5.17 2.35 10.53
C ALA A 34 -4.54 2.23 11.91
N SER A 35 -3.96 1.08 12.27
CA SER A 35 -3.29 0.92 13.56
C SER A 35 -2.05 1.84 13.70
N ARG A 36 -1.55 2.40 12.60
CA ARG A 36 -0.40 3.31 12.60
C ARG A 36 -0.76 4.70 13.09
N ASP A 37 -1.98 5.16 12.82
CA ASP A 37 -2.55 6.37 13.37
C ASP A 37 -4.09 6.24 13.42
N PRO A 38 -4.62 5.59 14.48
CA PRO A 38 -6.04 5.23 14.59
C PRO A 38 -6.99 6.44 14.57
N MET A 39 -6.51 7.61 15.01
CA MET A 39 -7.31 8.82 15.12
C MET A 39 -7.30 9.66 13.85
N MET A 40 -6.24 9.57 13.04
CA MET A 40 -6.10 10.34 11.80
C MET A 40 -6.56 9.54 10.57
N ILE A 41 -6.13 8.29 10.43
CA ILE A 41 -6.24 7.57 9.15
C ILE A 41 -7.69 7.35 8.71
N PRO A 42 -8.59 6.73 9.49
CA PRO A 42 -9.95 6.47 9.04
C PRO A 42 -10.75 7.75 8.72
N PRO A 43 -10.73 8.81 9.57
CA PRO A 43 -11.42 10.05 9.26
C PRO A 43 -10.88 10.76 8.02
N THR A 44 -9.55 10.79 7.83
CA THR A 44 -8.94 11.48 6.69
C THR A 44 -9.22 10.76 5.37
N ILE A 45 -9.13 9.43 5.33
CA ILE A 45 -9.53 8.65 4.13
C ILE A 45 -10.98 8.96 3.74
N GLY A 46 -11.90 8.98 4.73
CA GLY A 46 -13.30 9.29 4.48
C GLY A 46 -13.58 10.75 4.10
N ALA A 47 -12.64 11.66 4.35
CA ALA A 47 -12.73 13.06 3.94
C ALA A 47 -12.16 13.30 2.53
N LEU A 48 -11.14 12.53 2.13
CA LEU A 48 -10.40 12.73 0.88
C LEU A 48 -10.95 11.91 -0.30
N SER A 49 -11.64 10.80 -0.06
CA SER A 49 -12.13 9.92 -1.13
C SER A 49 -13.54 9.40 -0.87
N ASN A 50 -14.26 9.10 -1.95
CA ASN A 50 -15.51 8.32 -1.88
C ASN A 50 -15.31 6.85 -2.29
N HIS A 51 -14.08 6.46 -2.67
CA HIS A 51 -13.74 5.17 -3.24
C HIS A 51 -12.92 4.34 -2.27
N TYR A 52 -13.42 4.20 -1.05
CA TYR A 52 -12.74 3.50 0.02
C TYR A 52 -13.63 2.47 0.72
N SER A 53 -13.01 1.48 1.34
CA SER A 53 -13.69 0.48 2.15
C SER A 53 -12.74 -0.15 3.16
N CYS A 54 -13.23 -0.39 4.37
CA CYS A 54 -12.49 -1.12 5.39
C CYS A 54 -12.42 -2.62 5.08
N LEU A 55 -11.34 -3.29 5.49
CA LEU A 55 -11.24 -4.76 5.46
C LEU A 55 -12.33 -5.42 6.30
N TYR A 56 -12.82 -4.79 7.35
CA TYR A 56 -13.93 -5.30 8.15
C TYR A 56 -15.27 -4.66 7.75
N LYS A 57 -16.37 -5.33 8.10
CA LYS A 57 -17.76 -4.89 7.81
C LYS A 57 -18.63 -5.12 9.03
N GLY A 58 -19.77 -4.43 9.12
CA GLY A 58 -20.75 -4.63 10.18
C GLY A 58 -20.16 -4.34 11.55
N GLN A 59 -20.42 -5.22 12.52
CA GLN A 59 -19.98 -5.03 13.90
C GLN A 59 -18.44 -4.99 14.04
N ALA A 60 -17.72 -5.83 13.30
CA ALA A 60 -16.26 -5.84 13.33
C ALA A 60 -15.65 -4.51 12.82
N LEU A 61 -16.33 -3.80 11.91
CA LEU A 61 -15.90 -2.45 11.51
C LEU A 61 -16.04 -1.45 12.65
N VAL A 62 -17.12 -1.53 13.43
CA VAL A 62 -17.35 -0.63 14.56
C VAL A 62 -16.32 -0.88 15.67
N GLU A 63 -15.95 -2.13 15.88
CA GLU A 63 -15.04 -2.54 16.96
C GLU A 63 -13.57 -2.44 16.62
N PHE A 64 -13.18 -2.68 15.37
CA PHE A 64 -11.78 -2.80 14.95
C PHE A 64 -11.43 -1.91 13.76
N GLY A 65 -12.29 -0.95 13.40
CA GLY A 65 -12.06 -0.07 12.25
C GLY A 65 -10.80 0.79 12.38
N ASP A 66 -10.34 1.03 13.60
CA ASP A 66 -9.15 1.81 13.94
C ASP A 66 -7.89 0.93 14.18
N ASP A 67 -8.06 -0.41 14.13
CA ASP A 67 -7.01 -1.43 14.26
C ASP A 67 -7.11 -2.47 13.14
N THR A 68 -7.21 -1.99 11.90
CA THR A 68 -7.29 -2.81 10.68
C THR A 68 -6.85 -2.02 9.45
N ALA A 69 -6.93 -2.59 8.26
CA ALA A 69 -6.64 -1.87 7.04
C ALA A 69 -7.87 -1.25 6.38
N TRP A 70 -7.69 -0.04 5.86
CA TRP A 70 -8.59 0.65 4.95
C TRP A 70 -8.03 0.60 3.54
N ILE A 71 -8.88 0.26 2.58
CA ILE A 71 -8.53 0.25 1.17
C ILE A 71 -9.11 1.50 0.54
N VAL A 72 -8.32 2.20 -0.24
CA VAL A 72 -8.75 3.36 -1.04
C VAL A 72 -8.23 3.20 -2.47
N GLU A 73 -9.11 3.40 -3.46
CA GLU A 73 -8.72 3.52 -4.86
C GLU A 73 -8.07 4.89 -5.08
N ILE A 74 -6.84 4.92 -5.60
CA ILE A 74 -6.15 6.17 -5.91
C ILE A 74 -6.65 6.67 -7.27
N ARG A 75 -7.22 7.89 -7.26
CA ARG A 75 -7.75 8.56 -8.45
C ARG A 75 -7.04 9.89 -8.62
N GLU A 76 -6.83 10.28 -9.87
CA GLU A 76 -6.10 11.51 -10.25
C GLU A 76 -6.83 12.81 -9.83
N ASP A 77 -8.09 12.72 -9.41
CA ASP A 77 -8.92 13.83 -8.94
C ASP A 77 -9.11 13.86 -7.40
N GLU A 78 -8.34 13.07 -6.65
CA GLU A 78 -8.42 12.97 -5.18
C GLU A 78 -7.04 13.14 -4.51
N ASP A 79 -6.95 13.89 -3.41
CA ASP A 79 -5.67 14.23 -2.73
C ASP A 79 -5.11 13.09 -1.83
N VAL A 80 -5.60 11.85 -2.00
CA VAL A 80 -5.24 10.73 -1.12
C VAL A 80 -3.77 10.36 -1.26
N LEU A 81 -3.23 10.36 -2.48
CA LEU A 81 -1.84 9.99 -2.73
C LEU A 81 -0.89 11.04 -2.15
N ASP A 82 -1.19 12.32 -2.34
CA ASP A 82 -0.45 13.43 -1.73
C ASP A 82 -0.42 13.32 -0.20
N TRP A 83 -1.57 13.02 0.41
CA TRP A 83 -1.65 12.83 1.85
C TRP A 83 -0.83 11.61 2.33
N LEU A 84 -0.90 10.48 1.63
CA LEU A 84 -0.10 9.29 1.95
C LEU A 84 1.40 9.55 1.77
N ALA A 85 1.81 10.26 0.73
CA ALA A 85 3.20 10.63 0.48
C ALA A 85 3.75 11.61 1.53
N SER A 86 2.95 12.62 1.91
CA SER A 86 3.34 13.64 2.89
C SER A 86 3.37 13.11 4.32
N GLU A 87 2.32 12.43 4.74
CA GLU A 87 2.13 12.05 6.15
C GLU A 87 2.47 10.59 6.42
N GLY A 88 2.26 9.70 5.46
CA GLY A 88 2.39 8.26 5.67
C GLY A 88 3.77 7.69 5.35
N PHE A 89 4.51 8.32 4.45
CA PHE A 89 5.78 7.80 3.96
C PHE A 89 6.84 7.71 5.08
N GLY A 90 7.55 6.58 5.13
CA GLY A 90 8.52 6.25 6.18
C GLY A 90 7.89 5.82 7.50
N LYS A 91 6.56 5.89 7.63
CA LYS A 91 5.81 5.46 8.81
C LYS A 91 5.14 4.09 8.62
N ARG A 92 5.37 3.41 7.48
CA ARG A 92 4.77 2.12 7.13
C ARG A 92 3.24 2.16 7.13
N TRP A 93 2.66 3.24 6.63
CA TRP A 93 1.21 3.39 6.58
C TRP A 93 0.56 2.54 5.51
N ALA A 94 1.19 2.42 4.34
CA ALA A 94 0.50 1.87 3.17
C ALA A 94 1.36 0.88 2.38
N ILE A 95 0.65 -0.08 1.79
CA ILE A 95 1.10 -0.84 0.61
C ILE A 95 0.24 -0.39 -0.57
N PHE A 96 0.88 -0.11 -1.69
CA PHE A 96 0.19 0.15 -2.94
C PHE A 96 0.07 -1.12 -3.77
N ALA A 97 -1.04 -1.26 -4.49
CA ALA A 97 -1.32 -2.40 -5.33
C ALA A 97 -1.85 -1.94 -6.68
N LEU A 98 -1.29 -2.50 -7.77
CA LEU A 98 -1.92 -2.46 -9.08
C LEU A 98 -2.77 -3.72 -9.21
N SER A 99 -4.04 -3.56 -9.58
CA SER A 99 -5.00 -4.67 -9.63
C SER A 99 -6.03 -4.48 -10.74
N SER A 100 -6.40 -5.57 -11.41
CA SER A 100 -7.51 -5.59 -12.36
C SER A 100 -8.89 -5.65 -11.69
N LEU A 101 -8.94 -5.85 -10.37
CA LEU A 101 -10.19 -5.94 -9.61
C LEU A 101 -10.77 -4.54 -9.38
N ASP A 102 -12.10 -4.45 -9.26
CA ASP A 102 -12.75 -3.29 -8.69
C ASP A 102 -12.57 -3.24 -7.16
N LEU A 103 -12.92 -2.11 -6.53
CA LEU A 103 -12.75 -1.92 -5.08
C LEU A 103 -13.42 -3.05 -4.27
N GLU A 104 -14.65 -3.44 -4.61
CA GLU A 104 -15.35 -4.49 -3.88
C GLU A 104 -14.66 -5.86 -4.05
N GLY A 105 -14.24 -6.19 -5.27
CA GLY A 105 -13.48 -7.38 -5.61
C GLY A 105 -12.15 -7.45 -4.88
N PHE A 106 -11.40 -6.34 -4.88
CA PHE A 106 -10.10 -6.24 -4.22
C PHE A 106 -10.23 -6.39 -2.70
N VAL A 107 -11.17 -5.67 -2.06
CA VAL A 107 -11.42 -5.83 -0.62
C VAL A 107 -11.88 -7.24 -0.26
N ARG A 108 -12.79 -7.83 -1.06
CA ARG A 108 -13.23 -9.22 -0.86
C ARG A 108 -12.07 -10.20 -1.00
N HIS A 109 -11.15 -9.94 -1.92
CA HIS A 109 -9.97 -10.77 -2.13
C HIS A 109 -9.02 -10.71 -0.93
N LEU A 110 -8.67 -9.50 -0.48
CA LEU A 110 -7.74 -9.29 0.63
C LEU A 110 -8.22 -9.86 1.97
N ARG A 111 -9.54 -9.86 2.22
CA ARG A 111 -10.14 -10.44 3.44
C ARG A 111 -9.82 -11.92 3.66
N LYS A 112 -9.43 -12.66 2.61
CA LYS A 112 -9.07 -14.08 2.73
C LYS A 112 -7.76 -14.30 3.49
N PHE A 113 -6.96 -13.24 3.66
CA PHE A 113 -5.59 -13.33 4.19
C PHE A 113 -5.44 -12.66 5.57
N THR A 114 -6.53 -12.25 6.22
CA THR A 114 -6.46 -11.58 7.53
C THR A 114 -6.17 -12.53 8.68
N LEU A 115 -6.30 -13.84 8.47
CA LEU A 115 -6.02 -14.88 9.44
C LEU A 115 -5.07 -15.91 8.82
N ILE A 116 -4.14 -16.39 9.64
CA ILE A 116 -3.27 -17.54 9.33
C ILE A 116 -3.38 -18.56 10.46
N GLU A 117 -3.14 -19.82 10.15
CA GLU A 117 -3.13 -20.91 11.12
C GLU A 117 -1.68 -21.32 11.40
N ASP A 118 -1.32 -21.52 12.66
CA ASP A 118 -0.02 -22.09 13.05
C ASP A 118 0.01 -23.63 12.96
N GLU A 119 1.18 -24.24 13.20
CA GLU A 119 1.33 -25.70 13.17
C GLU A 119 0.44 -26.43 14.19
N GLY A 120 -0.03 -25.74 15.22
CA GLY A 120 -0.92 -26.26 16.26
C GLY A 120 -2.41 -26.07 15.97
N GLY A 121 -2.77 -25.46 14.85
CA GLY A 121 -4.17 -25.17 14.50
C GLY A 121 -4.72 -23.88 15.13
N THR A 122 -3.87 -23.02 15.70
CA THR A 122 -4.31 -21.76 16.30
C THR A 122 -4.36 -20.67 15.23
N GLU A 123 -5.48 -19.97 15.14
CA GLU A 123 -5.63 -18.82 14.25
C GLU A 123 -4.96 -17.57 14.83
N HIS A 124 -4.19 -16.88 13.98
CA HIS A 124 -3.51 -15.62 14.29
C HIS A 124 -3.92 -14.56 13.28
N PHE A 125 -4.07 -13.32 13.74
CA PHE A 125 -4.27 -12.19 12.84
C PHE A 125 -3.00 -11.94 12.03
N PHE A 126 -3.13 -12.03 10.70
CA PHE A 126 -2.05 -11.75 9.78
C PHE A 126 -2.18 -10.34 9.24
N ARG A 127 -1.34 -9.43 9.77
CA ARG A 127 -1.21 -8.04 9.30
C ARG A 127 -0.42 -7.97 7.99
N PHE A 128 -0.89 -8.67 6.97
CA PHE A 128 -0.28 -8.64 5.63
C PHE A 128 -0.24 -7.23 5.03
N TYR A 129 -1.02 -6.30 5.57
CA TYR A 129 -1.08 -4.92 5.12
C TYR A 129 0.02 -4.03 5.71
N ASP A 130 0.84 -4.54 6.64
CA ASP A 130 2.05 -3.85 7.10
C ASP A 130 3.21 -4.09 6.11
N PRO A 131 3.83 -3.02 5.54
CA PRO A 131 4.95 -3.13 4.60
C PRO A 131 6.10 -4.03 5.06
N GLN A 132 6.47 -3.96 6.34
CA GLN A 132 7.55 -4.80 6.88
C GLN A 132 7.14 -6.27 6.92
N THR A 133 5.93 -6.55 7.42
CA THR A 133 5.38 -7.88 7.55
C THR A 133 5.29 -8.55 6.18
N ILE A 134 4.60 -7.96 5.20
CA ILE A 134 4.41 -8.62 3.91
C ILE A 134 5.72 -8.86 3.17
N ARG A 135 6.68 -7.93 3.27
CA ARG A 135 8.01 -8.05 2.68
C ARG A 135 8.76 -9.27 3.20
N GLN A 136 8.56 -9.64 4.47
CA GLN A 136 9.18 -10.82 5.08
C GLN A 136 8.45 -12.13 4.69
N TYR A 137 7.13 -12.06 4.50
CA TYR A 137 6.31 -13.25 4.23
C TYR A 137 6.26 -13.65 2.75
N LEU A 138 6.23 -12.70 1.80
CA LEU A 138 6.15 -13.04 0.38
C LEU A 138 7.26 -14.02 -0.09
N PRO A 139 8.54 -13.86 0.29
CA PRO A 139 9.61 -14.77 -0.15
C PRO A 139 9.49 -16.20 0.40
N VAL A 140 8.71 -16.41 1.45
CA VAL A 140 8.51 -17.75 2.05
C VAL A 140 7.19 -18.41 1.61
N PHE A 141 6.37 -17.70 0.82
CA PHE A 141 5.17 -18.30 0.23
C PHE A 141 5.54 -19.36 -0.80
N THR A 142 4.80 -20.45 -0.84
CA THR A 142 4.87 -21.43 -1.94
C THR A 142 4.32 -20.82 -3.23
N SER A 143 4.67 -21.39 -4.38
CA SER A 143 4.10 -20.98 -5.68
C SER A 143 2.57 -21.00 -5.70
N GLU A 144 1.95 -21.94 -4.99
CA GLU A 144 0.49 -22.00 -4.84
C GLU A 144 -0.03 -20.82 -4.01
N GLN A 145 0.59 -20.53 -2.87
CA GLN A 145 0.22 -19.38 -2.03
C GLN A 145 0.40 -18.06 -2.78
N LEU A 146 1.50 -17.90 -3.52
CA LEU A 146 1.74 -16.75 -4.38
C LEU A 146 0.65 -16.62 -5.45
N SER A 147 0.32 -17.70 -6.15
CA SER A 147 -0.73 -17.71 -7.17
C SER A 147 -2.10 -17.32 -6.60
N VAL A 148 -2.41 -17.75 -5.36
CA VAL A 148 -3.66 -17.40 -4.68
C VAL A 148 -3.64 -15.95 -4.22
N PHE A 149 -2.54 -15.49 -3.60
CA PHE A 149 -2.43 -14.14 -3.06
C PHE A 149 -2.43 -13.08 -4.16
N PHE A 150 -1.65 -13.28 -5.24
CA PHE A 150 -1.57 -12.35 -6.38
C PHE A 150 -2.73 -12.51 -7.37
N LYS A 151 -3.76 -13.32 -7.09
CA LYS A 151 -4.90 -13.45 -8.00
C LYS A 151 -5.63 -12.12 -8.17
N GLY A 152 -5.50 -11.53 -9.36
CA GLY A 152 -6.05 -10.20 -9.67
C GLY A 152 -5.21 -9.04 -9.13
N ILE A 153 -4.01 -9.30 -8.59
CA ILE A 153 -3.04 -8.28 -8.18
C ILE A 153 -1.85 -8.39 -9.12
N ASP A 154 -1.61 -7.34 -9.89
CA ASP A 154 -0.55 -7.31 -10.88
C ASP A 154 0.80 -7.01 -10.22
N ARG A 155 0.83 -6.03 -9.31
CA ARG A 155 2.03 -5.55 -8.61
C ARG A 155 1.67 -5.12 -7.19
N LEU A 156 2.61 -5.33 -6.26
CA LEU A 156 2.64 -4.62 -4.98
C LEU A 156 3.85 -3.69 -4.94
N VAL A 157 3.67 -2.49 -4.42
CA VAL A 157 4.72 -1.48 -4.23
C VAL A 157 4.65 -0.99 -2.78
N LEU A 158 5.78 -0.99 -2.07
CA LEU A 158 5.84 -0.65 -0.64
C LEU A 158 7.19 -0.07 -0.24
N GLU A 159 7.22 0.68 0.86
CA GLU A 159 8.46 1.21 1.46
C GLU A 159 9.46 0.10 1.76
N ASN A 160 10.71 0.26 1.34
CA ASN A 160 11.77 -0.66 1.74
C ASN A 160 12.28 -0.32 3.14
N THR A 161 11.75 -1.02 4.16
CA THR A 161 12.15 -0.79 5.56
C THR A 161 13.62 -1.11 5.88
N LEU A 162 14.38 -1.68 4.94
CA LEU A 162 15.83 -1.88 5.08
C LEU A 162 16.66 -0.82 4.36
N ASN A 163 16.10 -0.15 3.36
CA ASN A 163 16.74 0.96 2.66
C ASN A 163 15.69 2.05 2.35
N PRO A 164 15.62 3.13 3.16
CA PRO A 164 14.62 4.18 2.98
C PRO A 164 14.72 4.96 1.67
N GLU A 165 15.83 4.82 0.92
CA GLU A 165 16.04 5.46 -0.39
C GLU A 165 15.41 4.65 -1.54
N GLU A 166 14.67 3.59 -1.23
CA GLU A 166 14.14 2.64 -2.22
C GLU A 166 12.69 2.22 -1.90
N LEU A 167 11.94 1.87 -2.94
CA LEU A 167 10.72 1.08 -2.84
C LEU A 167 10.99 -0.38 -3.21
N CYS A 168 10.31 -1.31 -2.56
CA CYS A 168 10.23 -2.70 -3.04
C CYS A 168 9.01 -2.85 -3.95
N MET A 169 9.21 -3.43 -5.13
CA MET A 169 8.12 -3.91 -5.99
C MET A 169 8.12 -5.44 -6.03
N PHE A 170 6.93 -6.03 -5.84
CA PHE A 170 6.72 -7.47 -5.93
C PHE A 170 5.69 -7.83 -6.99
N HIS A 171 5.93 -8.92 -7.70
CA HIS A 171 4.98 -9.50 -8.65
C HIS A 171 5.23 -10.99 -8.83
N VAL A 172 4.31 -11.67 -9.50
CA VAL A 172 4.47 -13.10 -9.82
C VAL A 172 4.64 -13.28 -11.32
N HIS A 173 5.68 -14.00 -11.71
CA HIS A 173 5.93 -14.42 -13.08
C HIS A 173 6.18 -15.93 -13.10
N GLU A 174 5.46 -16.66 -13.96
CA GLU A 174 5.55 -18.13 -14.07
C GLU A 174 5.44 -18.89 -12.73
N GLY A 175 4.70 -18.33 -11.76
CA GLY A 175 4.50 -18.95 -10.44
C GLY A 175 5.61 -18.69 -9.42
N GLU A 176 6.61 -17.87 -9.78
CA GLU A 176 7.69 -17.44 -8.90
C GLU A 176 7.51 -15.97 -8.49
N LEU A 177 7.93 -15.64 -7.26
CA LEU A 177 7.95 -14.27 -6.78
C LEU A 177 9.13 -13.53 -7.41
N CYS A 178 8.83 -12.49 -8.18
CA CYS A 178 9.80 -11.53 -8.64
C CYS A 178 9.84 -10.33 -7.68
N ARG A 179 11.05 -9.91 -7.31
CA ARG A 179 11.30 -8.70 -6.51
C ARG A 179 12.18 -7.76 -7.30
N GLU A 180 11.74 -6.52 -7.40
CA GLU A 180 12.47 -5.40 -7.98
C GLU A 180 12.58 -4.27 -6.96
N VAL A 181 13.49 -3.34 -7.23
CA VAL A 181 13.73 -2.15 -6.43
C VAL A 181 13.52 -0.93 -7.32
N ILE A 182 12.90 0.10 -6.76
CA ILE A 182 12.72 1.40 -7.42
C ILE A 182 13.45 2.43 -6.57
N ASP A 183 14.52 3.01 -7.09
CA ASP A 183 15.28 4.06 -6.40
C ASP A 183 14.42 5.33 -6.29
N LEU A 184 14.36 5.88 -5.08
CA LEU A 184 13.76 7.19 -4.87
C LEU A 184 14.70 8.28 -5.37
N PRO A 185 14.19 9.35 -5.97
CA PRO A 185 15.01 10.48 -6.33
C PRO A 185 15.52 11.19 -5.07
N SER A 186 16.67 11.85 -5.17
CA SER A 186 17.11 12.77 -4.13
C SER A 186 16.21 14.00 -4.16
N PHE A 187 15.29 14.08 -3.21
CA PHE A 187 14.49 15.26 -3.00
C PHE A 187 15.36 16.29 -2.27
N ASP A 188 15.76 17.37 -2.95
CA ASP A 188 16.58 18.42 -2.32
C ASP A 188 15.80 19.04 -1.14
N GLU A 189 16.44 19.09 0.05
CA GLU A 189 15.93 19.90 1.16
C GLU A 189 16.00 21.37 0.72
N GLY A 190 14.87 21.91 0.29
CA GLY A 190 14.74 23.31 -0.09
C GLY A 190 15.37 24.22 0.96
N THR A 191 16.42 24.92 0.54
CA THR A 191 17.18 25.96 1.24
C THR A 191 16.47 26.48 2.48
N ALA A 192 16.88 26.01 3.67
CA ALA A 192 16.56 26.69 4.90
C ALA A 192 17.14 28.11 4.80
N VAL A 193 16.29 29.09 4.52
CA VAL A 193 16.66 30.51 4.59
C VAL A 193 17.08 30.76 6.03
N SER A 194 18.40 30.78 6.23
CA SER A 194 19.03 31.18 7.47
C SER A 194 18.63 32.62 7.72
N MET A 195 17.65 32.85 8.58
CA MET A 195 17.48 34.17 9.21
C MET A 195 18.61 34.34 10.23
N GLN A 196 19.77 34.73 9.73
CA GLN A 196 20.79 35.42 10.52
C GLN A 196 20.48 36.92 10.52
N GLU A 197 20.29 37.42 11.74
CA GLU A 197 20.62 38.75 12.25
C GLU A 197 20.03 40.00 11.57
N ALA A 198 19.22 40.73 12.33
CA ALA A 198 19.32 42.18 12.38
C ALA A 198 18.98 42.68 13.79
N SER A 199 20.07 42.85 14.56
CA SER A 199 20.41 43.87 15.57
C SER A 199 19.35 44.49 16.51
#